data_AF-A0A128A396-F1
#
_entry.id   AF-A0A128A396-F1
#
_cell.length_a   1.000
_cell.length_b   1.000
_cell.length_c   1.000
_cell.angle_alpha   90.00
_cell.angle_beta   90.00
_cell.angle_gamma   90.00
#
_symmetry.space_group_name_H-M   'P 1'
#
loop_
_entity.id
_entity.type
_entity.pdbx_description
1 polymer ?
#
loop_
_entity_poly.entity_id
_entity_poly.type
_entity_poly.pdbx_seq_one_letter_code
_entity_poly.pdbx_strand_id
1 'polypeptide(L)'
;MVRYNAVPPDSYIRVKKGLQKDHVLSQYPSFHESMYDSFEIVLLEGKVAVYYYKDGTLAVEGNDADVFFRRIVRQVNKIISKKDYL
;
A
#
# COMPACT_ATOMS: atom_id res chain seq x y z
N MET A 1 -2.99 -7.48 9.48
CA MET A 1 -1.92 -6.50 9.21
C MET A 1 -0.72 -7.22 8.59
N VAL A 2 -0.16 -6.70 7.49
CA VAL A 2 1.06 -7.21 6.85
C VAL A 2 2.17 -6.17 7.04
N ARG A 3 3.39 -6.61 7.38
CA ARG A 3 4.55 -5.73 7.61
C ARG A 3 5.72 -6.10 6.71
N TYR A 4 6.40 -5.07 6.21
CA TYR A 4 7.60 -5.15 5.39
C TYR A 4 8.71 -4.37 6.10
N ASN A 5 9.80 -5.04 6.45
CA ASN A 5 10.90 -4.45 7.20
C ASN A 5 12.03 -4.03 6.26
N ALA A 6 12.86 -3.08 6.69
CA ALA A 6 14.01 -2.56 5.93
C ALA A 6 13.63 -2.09 4.50
N VAL A 7 12.46 -1.47 4.39
CA VAL A 7 11.93 -0.92 3.15
C VAL A 7 12.54 0.48 2.95
N PRO A 8 13.20 0.76 1.81
CA PRO A 8 13.74 2.08 1.53
C PRO A 8 12.66 3.18 1.49
N PRO A 9 12.97 4.44 1.88
CA PRO A 9 11.99 5.54 1.91
C PRO A 9 11.28 5.83 0.59
N ASP A 10 11.97 5.63 -0.52
CA ASP A 10 11.40 5.79 -1.87
C ASP A 10 10.34 4.74 -2.21
N SER A 11 10.31 3.60 -1.49
CA SER A 11 9.32 2.55 -1.68
C SER A 11 7.92 3.00 -1.31
N TYR A 12 7.76 3.86 -0.30
CA TYR A 12 6.46 4.44 0.04
C TYR A 12 5.88 5.19 -1.16
N ILE A 13 6.71 6.01 -1.81
CA ILE A 13 6.34 6.75 -3.03
C ILE A 13 6.05 5.79 -4.19
N ARG A 14 6.87 4.75 -4.37
CA ARG A 14 6.63 3.71 -5.40
C ARG A 14 5.31 2.98 -5.17
N VAL A 15 5.01 2.60 -3.93
CA VAL A 15 3.77 1.92 -3.55
C VAL A 15 2.59 2.82 -3.82
N LYS A 16 2.61 4.07 -3.34
CA LYS A 16 1.55 5.05 -3.59
C LYS A 16 1.30 5.23 -5.09
N LYS A 17 2.34 5.56 -5.87
CA LYS A 17 2.21 5.75 -7.33
C LYS A 17 1.80 4.47 -8.06
N GLY A 18 2.29 3.31 -7.63
CA GLY A 18 1.97 2.02 -8.23
C GLY A 18 0.51 1.65 -8.02
N LEU A 19 -0.03 1.87 -6.83
CA LEU A 19 -1.45 1.66 -6.54
C LEU A 19 -2.33 2.68 -7.26
N GLN A 20 -1.90 3.95 -7.40
CA GLN A 20 -2.61 4.96 -8.19
C GLN A 20 -2.62 4.67 -9.70
N LYS A 21 -1.62 3.95 -10.22
CA LYS A 21 -1.52 3.57 -11.64
C LYS A 21 -2.18 2.23 -11.95
N ASP A 22 -2.53 1.42 -10.96
CA ASP A 22 -3.27 0.19 -11.18
C ASP A 22 -4.69 0.58 -11.62
N HIS A 23 -5.04 0.26 -12.87
CA HIS A 23 -6.30 0.68 -13.50
C HIS A 23 -7.56 0.23 -12.74
N VAL A 24 -7.46 -0.80 -11.89
CA VAL A 24 -8.57 -1.24 -11.05
C VAL A 24 -8.58 -0.43 -9.76
N LEU A 25 -7.41 -0.20 -9.15
CA LEU A 25 -7.30 0.56 -7.91
C LEU A 25 -7.50 2.08 -8.09
N SER A 26 -7.13 2.62 -9.25
CA SER A 26 -7.22 4.04 -9.60
C SER A 26 -8.66 4.53 -9.76
N GLN A 27 -9.60 3.62 -9.91
CA GLN A 27 -11.03 3.91 -9.98
C GLN A 27 -11.66 4.06 -8.59
N TYR A 28 -10.90 3.82 -7.52
CA TYR A 28 -11.42 3.84 -6.16
C TYR A 28 -11.27 5.21 -5.48
N PRO A 29 -12.26 5.60 -4.66
CA PRO A 29 -12.64 7.01 -4.57
C PRO A 29 -11.74 7.88 -3.71
N SER A 30 -10.81 7.32 -2.94
CA SER A 30 -9.99 8.15 -2.07
C SER A 30 -8.66 7.54 -1.69
N PHE A 31 -7.60 8.17 -2.18
CA PHE A 31 -6.30 8.17 -1.52
C PHE A 31 -6.29 9.37 -0.56
N HIS A 32 -6.59 9.13 0.71
CA HIS A 32 -6.48 10.18 1.72
C HIS A 32 -5.04 10.21 2.23
N GLU A 33 -4.32 11.32 2.00
CA GLU A 33 -3.07 11.57 2.72
C GLU A 33 -3.40 11.81 4.18
N SER A 34 -2.89 10.93 5.04
CA SER A 34 -2.97 11.08 6.48
C SER A 34 -1.69 11.78 6.95
N MET A 35 -1.79 12.63 7.99
CA MET A 35 -0.60 13.15 8.66
C MET A 35 0.25 11.94 9.10
N TYR A 36 1.57 12.00 8.88
CA TYR A 36 2.53 10.89 9.08
C TYR A 36 2.56 9.86 7.95
N ASP A 37 3.30 10.13 6.85
CA ASP A 37 3.77 9.17 5.83
C ASP A 37 2.85 7.95 5.60
N SER A 38 1.56 8.21 5.48
CA SER A 38 0.53 7.18 5.37
C SER A 38 -0.56 7.65 4.43
N PHE A 39 -1.19 6.68 3.78
CA PHE A 39 -2.37 6.93 3.00
C PHE A 39 -3.38 5.81 3.22
N GLU A 40 -4.64 6.18 3.11
CA GLU A 40 -5.76 5.27 3.24
C GLU A 40 -6.44 5.10 1.89
N ILE A 41 -6.91 3.89 1.63
CA ILE A 41 -7.76 3.54 0.50
C ILE A 41 -9.10 3.05 1.08
N VAL A 42 -10.16 3.83 0.86
CA VAL A 42 -11.49 3.55 1.40
C VAL A 42 -12.43 3.10 0.29
N LEU A 43 -13.20 2.05 0.55
CA LEU A 43 -14.25 1.51 -0.30
C LEU A 43 -15.56 1.34 0.47
N LEU A 44 -16.65 1.15 -0.27
CA LEU A 44 -17.94 0.69 0.28
C LEU A 44 -17.83 -0.62 1.06
N GLU A 45 -16.94 -1.52 0.62
CA GLU A 45 -16.78 -2.88 1.16
C GLU A 45 -15.75 -2.97 2.29
N GLY A 46 -14.92 -1.93 2.49
CA GLY A 46 -13.86 -1.97 3.48
C GLY A 46 -12.86 -0.82 3.38
N LYS A 47 -11.93 -0.78 4.34
CA LYS A 47 -10.86 0.21 4.43
C LYS A 47 -9.51 -0.50 4.49
N VAL A 48 -8.55 -0.02 3.70
CA VAL A 48 -7.17 -0.47 3.75
C VAL A 48 -6.27 0.74 3.97
N ALA A 49 -5.45 0.69 5.01
CA ALA A 49 -4.49 1.74 5.32
C ALA A 49 -3.06 1.26 5.04
N VAL A 50 -2.24 2.15 4.48
CA VAL A 50 -0.83 1.89 4.20
C VAL A 50 0.00 2.93 4.96
N TYR A 51 0.93 2.44 5.77
CA TYR A 51 1.80 3.25 6.63
C TYR A 51 3.26 3.06 6.24
N TYR A 52 4.03 4.13 6.30
CA TYR A 52 5.49 4.07 6.27
C TYR A 52 6.05 4.71 7.55
N TYR A 53 6.78 3.91 8.32
CA TYR A 53 7.38 4.32 9.59
C TYR A 53 8.83 4.77 9.39
N LYS A 54 9.29 5.67 10.26
CA LYS A 54 10.67 6.21 10.23
C LYS A 54 11.76 5.16 10.38
N ASP A 55 11.43 3.99 10.94
CA ASP A 55 12.35 2.85 11.10
C ASP A 55 12.50 2.01 9.80
N GLY A 56 11.89 2.45 8.70
CA GLY A 56 11.92 1.73 7.43
C GLY A 56 10.90 0.59 7.35
N THR A 57 9.89 0.58 8.23
CA THR A 57 8.79 -0.38 8.15
C THR A 57 7.68 0.16 7.26
N LEU A 58 7.22 -0.64 6.30
CA LEU A 58 5.96 -0.40 5.58
C LEU A 58 4.90 -1.38 6.10
N ALA A 59 3.72 -0.88 6.44
CA ALA A 59 2.60 -1.70 6.92
C ALA A 59 1.36 -1.52 6.06
N VAL A 60 0.63 -2.61 5.87
CA VAL A 60 -0.69 -2.63 5.23
C VAL A 60 -1.69 -3.20 6.21
N GLU A 61 -2.68 -2.40 6.58
CA GLU A 61 -3.73 -2.72 7.55
C GLU A 61 -5.09 -2.78 6.86
N GLY A 62 -5.89 -3.77 7.23
CA GLY A 62 -7.21 -4.03 6.64
C GLY A 62 -7.71 -5.43 7.01
N ASN A 63 -8.89 -5.77 6.52
CA ASN A 63 -9.54 -7.06 6.77
C ASN A 63 -8.94 -8.16 5.90
N ASP A 64 -8.38 -9.22 6.49
CA ASP A 64 -7.73 -10.32 5.77
C ASP A 64 -8.71 -11.27 5.06
N ALA A 65 -9.98 -11.25 5.44
CA ALA A 65 -11.06 -11.92 4.72
C ALA A 65 -11.47 -11.18 3.43
N ASP A 66 -11.11 -9.90 3.31
CA ASP A 66 -11.47 -9.07 2.17
C ASP A 66 -10.57 -9.35 0.96
N VAL A 67 -11.19 -9.66 -0.18
CA VAL A 67 -10.52 -9.88 -1.47
C VAL A 67 -9.76 -8.63 -1.90
N PHE A 68 -10.29 -7.45 -1.59
CA PHE A 68 -9.65 -6.17 -1.88
C PHE A 68 -8.35 -5.98 -1.10
N PHE A 69 -8.36 -6.25 0.21
CA PHE A 69 -7.15 -6.22 1.03
C PHE A 69 -6.08 -7.16 0.48
N ARG A 70 -6.45 -8.40 0.13
CA ARG A 70 -5.53 -9.37 -0.47
C ARG A 70 -4.95 -8.87 -1.81
N ARG A 71 -5.75 -8.15 -2.62
CA ARG A 71 -5.28 -7.53 -3.87
C ARG A 71 -4.27 -6.42 -3.61
N ILE A 72 -4.53 -5.52 -2.66
CA ILE A 72 -3.57 -4.47 -2.27
C ILE A 72 -2.28 -5.10 -1.79
N VAL A 73 -2.34 -6.08 -0.88
CA VAL A 73 -1.16 -6.79 -0.38
C VAL A 73 -0.35 -7.41 -1.54
N ARG A 74 -1.01 -8.02 -2.53
CA ARG A 74 -0.33 -8.55 -3.72
C ARG A 74 0.35 -7.47 -4.57
N GLN A 75 -0.27 -6.30 -4.74
CA GLN A 75 0.35 -5.21 -5.49
C GLN A 75 1.52 -4.58 -4.74
N VAL A 76 1.36 -4.34 -3.43
CA VAL A 76 2.44 -3.89 -2.56
C VAL A 76 3.59 -4.88 -2.58
N ASN A 77 3.31 -6.18 -2.48
CA ASN A 77 4.30 -7.25 -2.65
C ASN A 77 5.03 -7.10 -3.98
N LYS A 78 4.34 -6.99 -5.12
CA LYS A 78 5.01 -6.82 -6.42
C LYS A 78 5.90 -5.58 -6.50
N ILE A 79 5.51 -4.49 -5.84
CA ILE A 79 6.27 -3.23 -5.86
C ILE A 79 7.51 -3.32 -4.96
N ILE A 80 7.39 -3.95 -3.79
CA ILE A 80 8.48 -4.11 -2.81
C ILE A 80 9.40 -5.28 -3.19
N SER A 81 8.84 -6.37 -3.70
CA SER A 81 9.55 -7.58 -4.15
C SER A 81 10.20 -7.41 -5.51
N LYS A 82 9.89 -6.34 -6.26
CA LYS A 82 10.77 -5.81 -7.31
C LYS A 82 12.02 -5.20 -6.65
N LYS A 83 12.75 -6.03 -5.91
CA LYS A 83 14.19 -6.12 -6.10
C LYS A 83 14.37 -6.76 -7.47
N ASP A 84 15.33 -6.24 -8.25
CA ASP A 84 15.68 -6.62 -9.62
C ASP A 84 14.86 -5.85 -10.69
N TYR A 85 15.48 -5.08 -11.59
CA TYR A 85 16.72 -5.32 -12.32
C TYR A 85 17.45 -4.01 -12.67
N LEU A 86 18.79 -4.04 -12.51
CA LEU A 86 19.84 -3.09 -12.96
C LEU A 86 20.08 -1.85 -12.07
#